data_AF-A0A1F7KFF4-F1
#
_entry.id   AF-A0A1F7KFF4-F1
#
_cell.length_a   1.000
_cell.length_b   1.000
_cell.length_c   1.000
_cell.angle_alpha   90.00
_cell.angle_beta   90.00
_cell.angle_gamma   90.00
#
_symmetry.space_group_name_H-M   'P 1'
#
loop_
_entity.id
_entity.type
_entity.pdbx_description
1 polymer ?
#
loop_
_entity_poly.entity_id
_entity_poly.type
_entity_poly.pdbx_seq_one_letter_code
_entity_poly.pdbx_strand_id
1 'polypeptide(L)'
;MHLGPFYLDTKELFLIVAALLIALAIYFGWPLWLFNSQSLLVLVIIMLVVKGLLPAIHNENFFVLSLTSLLLLLYLPLFQVLLFYSLSFALLKILKVI
;
A
#
# COMPACT_ATOMS: atom_id res chain seq x y z
N MET A 1 -14.10 -12.07 -4.54
CA MET A 1 -14.67 -12.82 -5.68
C MET A 1 -13.68 -13.92 -6.03
N HIS A 2 -14.12 -15.16 -6.27
CA HIS A 2 -13.18 -16.25 -6.55
C HIS A 2 -12.61 -16.14 -7.97
N LEU A 3 -11.32 -15.85 -8.07
CA LEU A 3 -10.53 -16.00 -9.30
C LEU A 3 -9.53 -17.13 -9.07
N GLY A 4 -9.96 -18.37 -9.36
CA GLY A 4 -9.13 -19.58 -9.21
C GLY A 4 -8.83 -19.93 -7.73
N PRO A 5 -7.63 -20.46 -7.41
CA PRO A 5 -7.25 -20.87 -6.04
C PRO A 5 -6.93 -19.69 -5.10
N PHE A 6 -6.99 -18.45 -5.60
CA PHE A 6 -6.72 -17.24 -4.82
C PHE A 6 -8.03 -16.58 -4.37
N TYR A 7 -8.17 -16.37 -3.05
CA TYR A 7 -9.22 -15.53 -2.48
C TYR A 7 -8.88 -14.05 -2.72
N LEU A 8 -9.00 -13.60 -3.97
CA LEU A 8 -8.76 -12.20 -4.31
C LEU A 8 -9.96 -11.35 -3.89
N ASP A 9 -9.73 -10.51 -2.89
CA ASP A 9 -10.71 -9.53 -2.45
C ASP A 9 -10.76 -8.35 -3.44
N THR A 10 -11.89 -7.64 -3.54
CA THR A 10 -12.07 -6.54 -4.53
C THR A 10 -10.95 -5.48 -4.45
N LYS A 11 -10.38 -5.31 -3.26
CA LYS A 11 -9.28 -4.37 -2.97
C LYS A 11 -7.92 -4.85 -3.47
N GLU A 12 -7.67 -6.16 -3.48
CA GLU A 12 -6.43 -6.72 -4.02
C GLU A 12 -6.44 -6.59 -5.53
N LEU A 13 -7.58 -6.89 -6.15
CA LEU A 13 -7.82 -6.58 -7.57
C LEU A 13 -7.57 -5.10 -7.86
N PHE A 14 -8.10 -4.19 -7.03
CA PHE A 14 -7.85 -2.75 -7.17
C PHE A 14 -6.36 -2.41 -7.09
N LEU A 15 -5.62 -2.95 -6.12
CA LEU A 15 -4.17 -2.70 -5.98
C LEU A 15 -3.37 -3.25 -7.16
N ILE A 16 -3.71 -4.44 -7.64
CA ILE A 16 -3.05 -5.05 -8.81
C ILE A 16 -3.27 -4.17 -10.03
N VAL A 17 -4.51 -3.74 -10.27
CA VAL A 17 -4.85 -2.84 -11.38
C VAL A 17 -4.13 -1.49 -11.22
N ALA A 18 -4.11 -0.93 -10.00
CA ALA A 18 -3.38 0.31 -9.71
C ALA A 18 -1.89 0.16 -9.99
N ALA A 19 -1.25 -0.92 -9.54
CA ALA A 19 0.17 -1.19 -9.80
C ALA A 19 0.46 -1.28 -11.30
N LEU A 20 -0.43 -1.94 -12.05
CA LEU A 20 -0.31 -2.12 -13.49
C LEU A 20 -0.48 -0.79 -14.24
N LEU A 21 -1.44 0.04 -13.83
CA LEU A 21 -1.63 1.39 -14.39
C LEU A 21 -0.46 2.32 -14.10
N ILE A 22 0.12 2.27 -12.89
CA ILE A 22 1.30 3.08 -12.53
C ILE A 22 2.52 2.58 -13.31
N ALA A 23 2.70 1.27 -13.45
CA ALA A 23 3.77 0.70 -14.26
C ALA A 23 3.68 1.13 -15.73
N LEU A 24 2.47 1.13 -16.30
CA LEU A 24 2.23 1.66 -17.64
C LEU A 24 2.49 3.16 -17.71
N ALA A 25 2.06 3.94 -16.72
CA ALA A 25 2.34 5.37 -16.67
C ALA A 25 3.86 5.66 -16.64
N ILE A 26 4.65 4.86 -15.91
CA ILE A 26 6.11 4.94 -15.93
C ILE A 26 6.66 4.58 -17.31
N TYR A 27 6.18 3.49 -17.92
CA TYR A 27 6.63 3.03 -19.23
C TYR A 27 6.37 4.09 -20.32
N PHE A 28 5.21 4.74 -20.30
CA PHE A 28 4.86 5.81 -21.24
C PHE A 28 5.42 7.19 -20.84
N GLY A 29 6.15 7.28 -19.73
CA GLY A 29 6.71 8.55 -19.25
C GLY A 29 5.67 9.57 -18.83
N TRP A 30 4.45 9.14 -18.47
CA TRP A 30 3.40 10.03 -18.01
C TRP A 30 3.75 10.65 -16.66
N PRO A 31 3.82 12.00 -16.57
CA PRO A 31 4.09 12.66 -15.30
C PRO A 31 2.87 12.55 -14.39
N LEU A 32 3.02 11.88 -13.26
CA LEU A 32 2.05 11.96 -12.18
C LEU A 32 2.25 13.29 -11.46
N TRP A 33 1.35 14.25 -11.69
CA TRP A 33 1.49 15.65 -11.24
C TRP A 33 1.77 15.81 -9.73
N LEU A 34 1.20 14.92 -8.91
CA LEU A 34 1.22 15.05 -7.45
C LEU A 34 2.24 14.11 -6.77
N PHE A 35 2.78 13.13 -7.49
CA PHE A 35 3.55 12.06 -6.87
C PHE A 35 4.69 11.60 -7.75
N ASN A 36 5.79 11.19 -7.11
CA ASN A 36 6.84 10.48 -7.81
C ASN A 36 6.34 9.07 -8.19
N SER A 37 6.29 8.76 -9.49
CA SER A 37 5.77 7.51 -10.02
C SER A 37 6.50 6.27 -9.50
N GLN A 38 7.82 6.36 -9.30
CA GLN A 38 8.60 5.27 -8.72
C GLN A 38 8.21 5.03 -7.26
N SER A 39 8.07 6.10 -6.49
CA SER A 39 7.71 6.01 -5.08
C SER A 39 6.32 5.40 -4.87
N LEU A 40 5.38 5.80 -5.73
CA LEU A 40 3.99 5.34 -5.67
C LEU A 40 3.88 3.87 -6.07
N LEU A 41 4.63 3.43 -7.09
CA LEU A 41 4.70 2.02 -7.48
C LEU A 41 5.26 1.14 -6.36
N VAL A 42 6.37 1.55 -5.74
CA VAL A 42 6.97 0.82 -4.61
C VAL A 42 5.96 0.67 -3.47
N LEU A 43 5.22 1.74 -3.15
CA LEU A 43 4.25 1.72 -2.08
C LEU A 43 3.08 0.76 -2.37
N VAL A 44 2.56 0.74 -3.59
CA VAL A 44 1.50 -0.20 -3.99
C VAL A 44 1.98 -1.65 -3.95
N ILE A 45 3.22 -1.92 -4.37
CA ILE A 45 3.82 -3.27 -4.26
C ILE A 45 3.97 -3.68 -2.80
N ILE A 46 4.48 -2.80 -1.94
CA ILE A 46 4.60 -3.07 -0.50
C ILE A 46 3.22 -3.34 0.09
N MET A 47 2.18 -2.60 -0.29
CA MET A 47 0.81 -2.86 0.18
C MET A 47 0.27 -4.21 -0.27
N LEU A 48 0.55 -4.64 -1.50
CA LEU A 48 0.20 -5.98 -2.00
C LEU A 48 0.90 -7.06 -1.19
N VAL A 49 2.19 -6.89 -0.93
CA VAL A 49 3.00 -7.82 -0.15
C VAL A 49 2.52 -7.89 1.30
N VAL A 50 2.31 -6.74 1.94
CA VAL A 50 1.81 -6.63 3.33
C VAL A 50 0.44 -7.26 3.45
N LYS A 51 -0.47 -7.00 2.51
CA LYS A 51 -1.82 -7.57 2.56
C LYS A 51 -1.83 -9.07 2.27
N GLY A 52 -1.02 -9.53 1.31
CA GLY A 52 -0.86 -10.96 1.02
C GLY A 52 -0.20 -11.74 2.16
N LEU A 53 0.72 -11.12 2.91
CA LEU A 53 1.36 -11.71 4.09
C LEU A 53 0.49 -11.64 5.35
N LEU A 54 -0.34 -10.60 5.47
CA LEU A 54 -1.22 -10.36 6.62
C LEU A 54 -2.69 -10.39 6.19
N PRO A 55 -3.22 -11.58 5.80
CA PRO A 55 -4.63 -11.73 5.44
C PRO A 55 -5.59 -11.41 6.60
N ALA A 56 -5.08 -11.30 7.84
CA ALA A 56 -5.83 -10.96 9.04
C ALA A 56 -6.14 -9.46 9.20
N ILE A 57 -5.57 -8.58 8.38
CA ILE A 57 -5.91 -7.15 8.43
C ILE A 57 -7.34 -6.98 7.92
N HIS A 58 -8.25 -6.68 8.85
CA HIS A 58 -9.64 -6.40 8.52
C HIS A 58 -9.73 -5.32 7.45
N ASN A 59 -10.74 -5.48 6.60
CA ASN A 59 -10.92 -4.72 5.38
C ASN A 59 -10.95 -3.19 5.63
N GLU A 60 -11.41 -2.75 6.80
CA GLU A 60 -11.48 -1.35 7.23
C GLU A 60 -10.09 -0.77 7.52
N ASN A 61 -9.25 -1.50 8.25
CA ASN A 61 -7.88 -1.09 8.57
C ASN A 61 -7.02 -0.97 7.31
N PHE A 62 -7.25 -1.83 6.30
CA PHE A 62 -6.50 -1.76 5.05
C PHE A 62 -6.79 -0.46 4.26
N PHE A 63 -8.03 0.00 4.25
CA PHE A 63 -8.37 1.25 3.56
C PHE A 63 -7.72 2.45 4.24
N VAL A 64 -7.83 2.52 5.58
CA VAL A 64 -7.17 3.57 6.38
C VAL A 64 -5.65 3.52 6.20
N LEU A 65 -5.05 2.32 6.17
CA LEU A 65 -3.63 2.12 5.91
C LEU A 65 -3.22 2.69 4.55
N SER A 66 -3.99 2.34 3.50
CA SER A 66 -3.71 2.80 2.14
C SER A 66 -3.82 4.32 2.00
N LEU A 67 -4.84 4.92 2.60
CA LEU A 67 -5.11 6.35 2.55
C LEU A 67 -4.05 7.14 3.32
N THR A 68 -3.70 6.70 4.53
CA THR A 68 -2.66 7.35 5.34
C THR A 68 -1.28 7.23 4.70
N SER A 69 -0.94 6.09 4.10
CA SER A 69 0.32 5.96 3.36
C SER A 69 0.38 6.88 2.12
N LEU A 70 -0.74 7.05 1.41
CA LEU A 70 -0.83 7.99 0.29
C LEU A 70 -0.64 9.45 0.73
N LEU A 71 -1.27 9.84 1.85
CA LEU A 71 -1.11 11.17 2.46
C LEU A 71 0.30 11.40 3.01
N LEU A 72 0.91 10.39 3.62
CA LEU A 72 2.29 10.47 4.12
C LEU A 72 3.29 10.62 2.96
N LEU A 73 3.06 9.98 1.81
CA LEU A 73 3.95 10.09 0.65
C LEU A 73 3.90 11.48 -0.02
N LEU A 74 2.83 12.26 0.21
CA LEU A 74 2.74 13.66 -0.21
C LEU A 74 3.69 14.59 0.55
N TYR A 75 4.00 14.25 1.81
CA TYR A 75 4.75 15.12 2.72
C TYR A 75 6.13 14.57 3.10
N LEU A 76 6.31 13.25 3.08
CA LEU A 76 7.49 12.58 3.59
C LEU A 76 8.12 11.64 2.54
N PRO A 77 9.46 11.57 2.47
CA PRO A 77 10.17 10.54 1.73
C PRO A 77 9.72 9.13 2.12
N LEU A 78 9.68 8.22 1.15
CA LEU A 78 9.26 6.82 1.31
C LEU A 78 9.83 6.12 2.57
N PHE A 79 11.12 6.33 2.84
CA PHE A 79 11.79 5.72 3.99
C PHE A 79 11.21 6.18 5.33
N GLN A 80 10.80 7.45 5.43
CA GLN A 80 10.16 7.99 6.62
C GLN A 80 8.75 7.46 6.80
N VAL A 81 8.00 7.23 5.70
CA VAL A 81 6.68 6.58 5.74
C VAL A 81 6.80 5.15 6.26
N LEU A 82 7.76 4.38 5.76
CA LEU A 82 8.06 3.03 6.22
C LEU A 82 8.48 2.99 7.70
N LEU A 83 9.39 3.89 8.11
CA LEU A 83 9.83 3.99 9.50
C LEU A 83 8.67 4.33 10.44
N PHE A 84 7.84 5.31 10.07
CA PHE A 84 6.68 5.70 10.87
C PHE A 84 5.72 4.53 11.11
N TYR A 85 5.46 3.74 10.05
CA TYR A 85 4.63 2.54 10.17
C TYR A 85 5.27 1.46 11.03
N SER A 86 6.55 1.17 10.83
CA SER A 86 7.28 0.18 11.63
C SER A 86 7.32 0.58 13.11
N LEU A 87 7.53 1.85 13.41
CA LEU A 87 7.54 2.38 14.78
C LEU A 87 6.15 2.35 15.41
N SER A 88 5.12 2.78 14.69
CA SER A 88 3.73 2.76 15.19
C SER A 88 3.29 1.34 15.50
N PHE A 89 3.58 0.38 14.61
CA PHE A 89 3.27 -1.02 14.83
C PHE A 89 4.04 -1.60 16.03
N ALA A 90 5.34 -1.30 16.16
CA ALA A 90 6.14 -1.70 17.32
C ALA A 90 5.56 -1.11 18.62
N LEU A 91 5.15 0.16 18.61
CA LEU A 91 4.55 0.81 19.77
C LEU A 91 3.23 0.15 20.19
N LEU A 92 2.33 -0.10 19.24
CA LEU A 92 1.04 -0.73 19.49
C LEU A 92 1.20 -2.13 20.09
N LYS A 93 2.20 -2.88 19.63
CA LYS A 93 2.57 -4.20 20.15
C LYS A 93 3.18 -4.13 21.56
N ILE A 94 4.05 -3.15 21.83
CA ILE A 94 4.62 -2.93 23.18
C ILE A 94 3.52 -2.55 24.16
N LEU A 95 2.57 -1.71 23.74
CA LEU A 95 1.44 -1.25 24.54
C LEU A 95 0.33 -2.30 24.68
N LYS A 96 0.46 -3.48 24.06
CA LYS A 96 -0.56 -4.55 24.05
C LYS A 96 -1.93 -4.09 23.58
N VAL A 97 -1.99 -3.09 22.69
CA VAL A 97 -3.24 -2.67 22.03
C VAL A 97 -3.64 -3.67 20.95
N ILE A 98 -2.64 -4.34 20.37
CA ILE A 98 -2.72 -5.45 19.40
C ILE A 98 -1.86 -6.59 19.96
#